data_AF-A0A6G3Y1A8-F1
#
_entry.id   AF-A0A6G3Y1A8-F1
#
_cell.length_a   1.000
_cell.length_b   1.000
_cell.length_c   1.000
_cell.angle_alpha   90.00
_cell.angle_beta   90.00
_cell.angle_gamma   90.00
#
_symmetry.space_group_name_H-M   'P 1'
#
loop_
_entity.id
_entity.type
_entity.pdbx_description
1 polymer ?
#
loop_
_entity_poly.entity_id
_entity_poly.type
_entity_poly.pdbx_seq_one_letter_code
_entity_poly.pdbx_strand_id
1 'polypeptide(L)'
;AIRVRGPLDEDALRYALGQVVRRHAALRTVFRVFAGEPRQVLLAESAPAFEVDGRVLGEEETVELLRQDSDRPFDLEQGPLIRFLLTALGPDDHVLMVTMHHLVGDGMSMGLLFRELFAFYEARNEGRTAPALSEQPVTYLDFAQWQRDLLRGPELERRLTYWTRTLREPLPTLD
;
A
#
# COMPACT_ATOMS: atom_id res chain seq x y z
N ALA A 1 8.93 -3.70 -8.18
CA ALA A 1 8.11 -3.59 -9.41
C ALA A 1 7.78 -4.98 -9.93
N ILE A 2 6.73 -5.09 -10.77
CA ILE A 2 6.32 -6.33 -11.45
C ILE A 2 6.49 -6.11 -12.94
N ARG A 3 7.08 -7.10 -13.62
CA ARG A 3 7.12 -7.13 -15.09
C ARG A 3 5.89 -7.84 -15.61
N VAL A 4 5.15 -7.19 -16.50
CA VAL A 4 3.96 -7.71 -17.15
C VAL A 4 4.29 -7.94 -18.61
N ARG A 5 4.08 -9.16 -19.10
CA ARG A 5 4.34 -9.54 -20.50
C ARG A 5 3.04 -9.87 -21.19
N GLY A 6 2.91 -9.44 -22.43
CA GLY A 6 1.68 -9.50 -23.22
C GLY A 6 0.94 -8.17 -23.25
N PRO A 7 -0.20 -8.13 -23.96
CA PRO A 7 -1.01 -6.93 -24.08
C PRO A 7 -1.55 -6.50 -22.72
N LEU A 8 -1.49 -5.19 -22.45
CA LEU A 8 -1.99 -4.57 -21.24
C LEU A 8 -3.11 -3.57 -21.58
N ASP A 9 -4.27 -3.73 -20.95
CA ASP A 9 -5.35 -2.74 -21.01
C ASP A 9 -5.17 -1.73 -19.87
N GLU A 10 -4.71 -0.52 -20.21
CA GLU A 10 -4.46 0.54 -19.22
C GLU A 10 -5.73 1.01 -18.50
N ASP A 11 -6.90 0.97 -19.17
CA ASP A 11 -8.17 1.38 -18.58
C ASP A 11 -8.67 0.32 -17.59
N ALA A 12 -8.50 -0.96 -17.92
CA ALA A 12 -8.77 -2.07 -17.00
C ALA A 12 -7.84 -2.00 -15.78
N LEU A 13 -6.56 -1.67 -15.98
CA LEU A 13 -5.61 -1.48 -14.88
C LEU A 13 -5.99 -0.29 -13.99
N ARG A 14 -6.28 0.88 -14.59
CA ARG A 14 -6.71 2.07 -13.85
C ARG A 14 -7.97 1.79 -13.03
N TYR A 15 -8.93 1.08 -13.60
CA TYR A 15 -10.13 0.63 -12.90
C TYR A 15 -9.78 -0.26 -11.70
N ALA A 16 -8.96 -1.29 -11.91
CA ALA A 16 -8.59 -2.26 -10.89
C ALA A 16 -7.85 -1.60 -9.71
N LEU A 17 -6.90 -0.71 -9.99
CA LEU A 17 -6.20 0.09 -8.98
C LEU A 17 -7.17 0.93 -8.15
N GLY A 18 -8.14 1.56 -8.81
CA GLY A 18 -9.20 2.31 -8.14
C GLY A 18 -10.07 1.46 -7.23
N GLN A 19 -10.41 0.23 -7.63
CA GLN A 19 -11.20 -0.68 -6.79
C GLN A 19 -10.44 -1.11 -5.54
N VAL A 20 -9.16 -1.45 -5.69
CA VAL A 20 -8.29 -1.80 -4.56
C VAL A 20 -8.17 -0.64 -3.56
N VAL A 21 -7.88 0.58 -4.04
CA VAL A 21 -7.79 1.76 -3.17
C VAL A 21 -9.11 2.05 -2.46
N ARG A 22 -10.26 1.92 -3.15
CA ARG A 22 -11.57 2.12 -2.51
C ARG A 22 -11.85 1.09 -1.41
N ARG A 23 -11.56 -0.18 -1.70
CA ARG A 23 -11.83 -1.31 -0.82
C ARG A 23 -11.05 -1.24 0.49
N HIS A 24 -9.78 -0.84 0.45
CA HIS A 24 -8.92 -0.80 1.64
C HIS A 24 -8.89 0.59 2.26
N ALA A 25 -9.58 0.77 3.39
CA ALA A 25 -9.58 2.04 4.13
C ALA A 25 -8.17 2.53 4.49
N ALA A 26 -7.24 1.61 4.79
CA ALA A 26 -5.84 1.94 5.08
C ALA A 26 -5.17 2.74 3.94
N LEU A 27 -5.44 2.40 2.68
CA LEU A 27 -4.89 3.09 1.51
C LEU A 27 -5.47 4.49 1.29
N ARG A 28 -6.55 4.82 2.03
CA ARG A 28 -7.23 6.12 2.02
C ARG A 28 -7.00 6.89 3.34
N THR A 29 -6.09 6.42 4.19
CA THR A 29 -5.77 7.07 5.45
C THR A 29 -4.57 8.00 5.29
N VAL A 30 -4.71 9.21 5.82
CA VAL A 30 -3.62 10.19 5.99
C VAL A 30 -3.38 10.45 7.48
N PHE A 31 -2.24 11.06 7.81
CA PHE A 31 -1.81 11.32 9.18
C PHE A 31 -1.63 12.83 9.35
N ARG A 32 -2.48 13.45 10.17
CA ARG A 32 -2.47 14.89 10.42
C ARG A 32 -2.20 15.19 11.88
N VAL A 33 -1.50 16.27 12.16
CA VAL A 33 -1.23 16.71 13.53
C VAL A 33 -2.35 17.64 13.99
N PHE A 34 -3.02 17.28 15.09
CA PHE A 34 -4.02 18.12 15.75
C PHE A 34 -3.55 18.42 17.17
N ALA A 35 -3.36 19.69 17.50
CA ALA A 35 -2.87 20.15 18.81
C ALA A 35 -1.59 19.42 19.27
N GLY A 36 -0.66 19.14 18.36
CA GLY A 36 0.60 18.46 18.64
C GLY A 36 0.52 16.92 18.62
N GLU A 37 -0.66 16.34 18.43
CA GLU A 37 -0.83 14.88 18.39
C GLU A 37 -1.13 14.38 16.96
N PRO A 38 -0.39 13.37 16.45
CA PRO A 38 -0.70 12.76 15.16
C PRO A 38 -1.99 11.94 15.25
N ARG A 39 -2.88 12.10 14.27
CA ARG A 39 -4.13 11.35 14.14
C ARG A 39 -4.30 10.79 12.74
N GLN A 40 -4.85 9.58 12.67
CA GLN A 40 -5.29 8.98 11.42
C GLN A 40 -6.59 9.65 10.97
N VAL A 41 -6.64 10.05 9.70
CA VAL A 41 -7.81 10.66 9.06
C VAL A 41 -8.15 9.84 7.82
N LEU A 42 -9.33 9.23 7.81
CA LEU A 42 -9.83 8.50 6.65
C LEU A 42 -10.41 9.50 5.63
N LEU A 43 -9.87 9.50 4.42
CA LEU A 43 -10.41 10.28 3.31
C LEU A 43 -11.63 9.56 2.72
N ALA A 44 -12.72 10.30 2.51
CA ALA A 44 -13.96 9.78 1.94
C ALA A 44 -13.74 9.19 0.54
N GLU A 45 -12.91 9.87 -0.25
CA GLU A 45 -12.47 9.44 -1.56
C GLU A 45 -10.97 9.64 -1.69
N SER A 46 -10.31 8.69 -2.36
CA SER A 46 -8.94 8.85 -2.84
C SER A 46 -8.89 8.24 -4.22
N ALA A 47 -8.52 9.04 -5.22
CA ALA A 47 -8.12 8.48 -6.49
C ALA A 47 -6.78 7.74 -6.31
N PRO A 48 -6.53 6.63 -7.02
CA PRO A 48 -5.20 6.07 -7.09
C PRO A 48 -4.27 7.11 -7.74
N ALA A 49 -3.12 7.41 -7.12
CA ALA A 49 -2.07 8.14 -7.81
C ALA A 49 -1.44 7.20 -8.84
N PHE A 50 -1.99 7.21 -10.06
CA PHE A 50 -1.57 6.34 -11.15
C PHE A 50 -1.01 7.16 -12.31
N GLU A 51 0.31 7.08 -12.46
CA GLU A 51 1.09 7.73 -13.50
C GLU A 51 1.46 6.70 -14.58
N VAL A 52 1.39 7.10 -15.85
CA VAL A 52 1.82 6.30 -17.00
C VAL A 52 2.91 7.07 -17.72
N ASP A 53 4.09 6.48 -17.83
CA ASP A 53 5.13 6.94 -18.73
C ASP A 53 4.84 6.39 -20.13
N GLY A 54 4.44 7.26 -21.05
CA GLY A 54 4.07 6.87 -22.42
C GLY A 54 5.27 6.52 -23.32
N ARG A 55 6.50 6.56 -22.79
CA ARG A 55 7.71 6.20 -23.54
C ARG A 55 7.98 4.70 -23.45
N VAL A 56 8.59 4.18 -24.51
CA VAL A 56 9.25 2.87 -24.47
C VAL A 56 10.69 3.10 -24.03
N LEU A 57 11.02 2.65 -22.84
CA LEU A 57 12.32 2.87 -22.21
C LEU A 57 13.24 1.67 -22.39
N GLY A 58 14.55 1.91 -22.36
CA GLY A 58 15.53 0.84 -22.11
C GLY A 58 15.48 0.33 -20.67
N GLU A 59 16.16 -0.79 -20.40
CA GLU A 59 16.24 -1.38 -19.06
C GLU A 59 16.90 -0.41 -18.06
N GLU A 60 17.98 0.28 -18.43
CA GLU A 60 18.68 1.23 -17.57
C GLU A 60 17.83 2.46 -17.23
N GLU A 61 17.16 3.03 -18.24
CA GLU A 61 16.25 4.16 -18.06
C GLU A 61 15.06 3.78 -17.18
N THR A 62 14.55 2.55 -17.34
CA THR A 62 13.50 2.01 -16.48
C THR A 62 13.98 1.92 -15.04
N VAL A 63 15.17 1.36 -14.78
CA VAL A 63 15.71 1.28 -13.41
C VAL A 63 15.85 2.65 -12.77
N GLU A 64 16.37 3.65 -13.50
CA GLU A 64 16.50 5.01 -12.97
C GLU A 64 15.14 5.65 -12.70
N LEU A 65 14.16 5.46 -13.59
CA LEU A 65 12.79 5.93 -13.38
C LEU A 65 12.17 5.30 -12.11
N LEU A 66 12.33 3.99 -11.92
CA LEU A 66 11.82 3.30 -10.73
C LEU A 66 12.50 3.81 -9.46
N ARG A 67 13.81 4.07 -9.51
CA ARG A 67 14.57 4.63 -8.39
C ARG A 67 14.05 6.01 -8.01
N GLN A 68 13.81 6.87 -9.00
CA GLN A 68 13.26 8.21 -8.79
C GLN A 68 11.86 8.18 -8.15
N ASP A 69 10.97 7.27 -8.56
CA ASP A 69 9.67 7.12 -7.90
C ASP A 69 9.80 6.55 -6.47
N SER A 70 10.73 5.63 -6.23
CA SER A 70 11.00 5.08 -4.89
C SER A 70 11.49 6.13 -3.91
N ASP A 71 12.38 7.02 -4.36
CA ASP A 71 13.00 8.06 -3.53
C ASP A 71 12.09 9.27 -3.33
N ARG A 72 11.01 9.40 -4.12
CA ARG A 72 10.05 10.49 -3.99
C ARG A 72 9.30 10.37 -2.65
N PRO A 73 9.40 11.35 -1.74
CA PRO A 73 8.76 11.26 -0.44
C PRO A 73 7.22 11.28 -0.56
N PHE A 74 6.55 10.85 0.50
CA PHE A 74 5.10 10.99 0.65
C PHE A 74 4.78 12.18 1.56
N ASP A 75 3.77 12.97 1.18
CA ASP A 75 3.13 13.90 2.10
C ASP A 75 2.12 13.13 2.96
N LEU A 76 2.45 12.94 4.23
CA LEU A 76 1.62 12.18 5.16
C LEU A 76 0.28 12.85 5.46
N GLU A 77 0.16 14.17 5.32
CA GLU A 77 -1.06 14.91 5.67
C GLU A 77 -2.09 14.97 4.53
N GLN A 78 -1.60 14.92 3.29
CA GLN A 78 -2.42 15.05 2.08
C GLN A 78 -2.64 13.72 1.35
N GLY A 79 -1.63 12.85 1.33
CA GLY A 79 -1.68 11.60 0.55
C GLY A 79 -1.84 11.82 -0.96
N PRO A 80 -2.20 10.77 -1.72
CA PRO A 80 -2.34 9.37 -1.26
C PRO A 80 -1.00 8.77 -0.83
N LEU A 81 -1.05 7.79 0.08
CA LEU A 81 0.15 7.10 0.60
C LEU A 81 0.51 5.82 -0.18
N ILE A 82 -0.04 5.71 -1.38
CA ILE A 82 0.27 4.68 -2.37
C ILE A 82 0.29 5.33 -3.75
N ARG A 83 1.29 4.97 -4.56
CA ARG A 83 1.47 5.40 -5.95
C ARG A 83 1.71 4.20 -6.85
N PHE A 84 1.27 4.35 -8.08
CA PHE A 84 1.42 3.38 -9.14
C PHE A 84 2.07 4.08 -10.33
N LEU A 85 3.11 3.46 -10.87
CA LEU A 85 3.80 3.94 -12.06
C LEU A 85 3.87 2.80 -13.06
N LEU A 86 3.34 3.04 -14.26
CA LEU A 86 3.45 2.13 -15.39
C LEU A 86 4.41 2.72 -16.43
N THR A 87 5.33 1.89 -16.92
CA THR A 87 6.19 2.20 -18.07
C THR A 87 6.26 1.00 -19.00
N ALA A 88 6.65 1.22 -20.26
CA ALA A 88 6.84 0.17 -21.25
C ALA A 88 8.34 -0.05 -21.56
N LEU A 89 8.73 -1.31 -21.73
CA LEU A 89 9.99 -1.75 -22.34
C LEU A 89 9.78 -2.18 -23.82
N GLY A 90 8.53 -2.37 -24.22
CA GLY A 90 8.09 -2.71 -25.57
C GLY A 90 6.56 -2.74 -25.68
N PRO A 91 6.00 -3.09 -26.85
CA PRO A 91 4.55 -3.10 -27.07
C PRO A 91 3.79 -4.11 -26.20
N ASP A 92 4.46 -5.20 -25.80
CA ASP A 92 3.91 -6.28 -24.96
C ASP A 92 4.82 -6.55 -23.75
N ASP A 93 5.57 -5.55 -23.29
CA ASP A 93 6.47 -5.68 -22.15
C ASP A 93 6.41 -4.41 -21.31
N HIS A 94 5.85 -4.53 -20.12
CA HIS A 94 5.55 -3.41 -19.24
C HIS A 94 6.13 -3.64 -17.85
N VAL A 95 6.40 -2.55 -17.15
CA VAL A 95 6.81 -2.57 -15.75
C VAL A 95 5.83 -1.74 -14.94
N LEU A 96 5.16 -2.39 -13.99
CA LEU A 96 4.29 -1.75 -13.00
C LEU A 96 5.04 -1.65 -11.67
N MET A 97 5.28 -0.43 -11.22
CA MET A 97 5.78 -0.12 -9.90
C MET A 97 4.63 0.24 -8.96
N VAL A 98 4.69 -0.32 -7.75
CA VAL A 98 3.80 0.02 -6.65
C VAL A 98 4.69 0.51 -5.51
N THR A 99 4.47 1.76 -5.13
CA THR A 99 5.24 2.43 -4.07
C THR A 99 4.26 2.83 -2.99
N MET A 100 4.53 2.44 -1.75
CA MET A 100 3.58 2.60 -0.65
C MET A 100 4.30 2.95 0.64
N HIS A 101 3.72 3.86 1.42
CA HIS A 101 4.23 4.18 2.74
C HIS A 101 3.93 3.03 3.73
N HIS A 102 4.92 2.61 4.53
CA HIS A 102 4.76 1.49 5.48
C HIS A 102 3.68 1.71 6.56
N LEU A 103 3.21 2.94 6.74
CA LEU A 103 2.09 3.25 7.65
C LEU A 103 0.75 2.72 7.16
N VAL A 104 0.61 2.44 5.86
CA VAL A 104 -0.65 1.98 5.24
C VAL A 104 -0.55 0.57 4.65
N GLY A 105 0.57 -0.12 4.86
CA GLY A 105 0.70 -1.54 4.52
C GLY A 105 2.09 -2.11 4.79
N ASP A 106 2.15 -3.44 4.78
CA ASP A 106 3.36 -4.25 5.01
C ASP A 106 3.54 -5.31 3.91
N GLY A 107 4.57 -6.15 4.04
CA GLY A 107 4.86 -7.21 3.07
C GLY A 107 3.72 -8.23 2.91
N MET A 108 2.97 -8.52 3.97
CA MET A 108 1.81 -9.43 3.89
C MET A 108 0.65 -8.76 3.14
N SER A 109 0.41 -7.48 3.40
CA SER A 109 -0.62 -6.66 2.76
C SER A 109 -0.40 -6.54 1.26
N MET A 110 0.86 -6.48 0.80
CA MET A 110 1.19 -6.42 -0.63
C MET A 110 0.71 -7.67 -1.40
N GLY A 111 0.81 -8.86 -0.82
CA GLY A 111 0.32 -10.10 -1.45
C GLY A 111 -1.21 -10.09 -1.63
N LEU A 112 -1.93 -9.60 -0.62
CA LEU A 112 -3.38 -9.41 -0.70
C LEU A 112 -3.75 -8.38 -1.77
N LEU A 113 -3.06 -7.25 -1.79
CA LEU A 113 -3.27 -6.16 -2.73
C LEU A 113 -3.16 -6.66 -4.18
N PHE A 114 -2.10 -7.39 -4.53
CA PHE A 114 -1.91 -7.90 -5.88
C PHE A 114 -2.96 -8.93 -6.27
N ARG A 115 -3.34 -9.84 -5.36
CA ARG A 115 -4.40 -10.82 -5.63
C ARG A 115 -5.72 -10.15 -6.00
N GLU A 116 -6.11 -9.12 -5.26
CA GLU A 116 -7.34 -8.38 -5.53
C GLU A 116 -7.21 -7.51 -6.79
N LEU A 117 -6.05 -6.89 -7.01
CA LEU A 117 -5.75 -6.12 -8.23
C LEU A 117 -5.96 -6.97 -9.49
N PHE A 118 -5.38 -8.17 -9.53
CA PHE A 118 -5.51 -9.06 -10.68
C PHE A 118 -6.96 -9.52 -10.87
N ALA A 119 -7.68 -9.83 -9.78
CA ALA A 119 -9.09 -10.22 -9.88
C ALA A 119 -9.96 -9.09 -10.46
N PHE A 120 -9.74 -7.84 -10.05
CA PHE A 120 -10.46 -6.70 -10.63
C PHE A 120 -10.04 -6.41 -12.07
N TYR A 121 -8.76 -6.57 -12.40
CA TYR A 121 -8.23 -6.37 -13.74
C TYR A 121 -8.81 -7.39 -14.72
N GLU A 122 -8.72 -8.69 -14.43
CA GLU A 122 -9.24 -9.76 -15.28
C GLU A 122 -10.74 -9.59 -15.55
N ALA A 123 -11.52 -9.34 -14.50
CA ALA A 123 -12.95 -9.11 -14.66
C ALA A 123 -13.24 -7.93 -15.59
N ARG A 124 -12.51 -6.81 -15.46
CA ARG A 124 -12.72 -5.64 -16.29
C ARG A 124 -12.26 -5.88 -17.74
N ASN A 125 -11.12 -6.52 -17.92
CA ASN A 125 -10.55 -6.86 -19.23
C ASN A 125 -11.47 -7.80 -20.02
N GLU A 126 -12.18 -8.71 -19.34
CA GLU A 126 -13.15 -9.62 -19.95
C GLU A 126 -14.56 -9.02 -20.09
N GLY A 127 -14.75 -7.73 -19.76
CA GLY A 127 -16.06 -7.07 -19.80
C GLY A 127 -17.06 -7.58 -18.76
N ARG A 128 -16.58 -8.27 -17.71
CA ARG A 128 -17.41 -8.78 -16.60
C ARG A 128 -17.61 -7.69 -15.53
N THR A 129 -18.62 -7.90 -14.69
CA THR A 129 -18.80 -7.13 -13.46
C THR A 129 -17.68 -7.43 -12.48
N ALA A 130 -17.40 -6.47 -11.57
CA ALA A 130 -16.42 -6.67 -10.51
C ALA A 130 -16.68 -7.98 -9.73
N PRO A 131 -15.63 -8.76 -9.41
CA PRO A 131 -15.81 -9.98 -8.64
C PRO A 131 -16.30 -9.66 -7.23
N ALA A 132 -17.17 -10.51 -6.71
CA ALA A 132 -17.58 -10.47 -5.31
C ALA A 132 -16.44 -11.03 -4.44
N LEU A 133 -15.53 -10.16 -4.01
CA LEU A 133 -14.52 -10.50 -3.02
C LEU A 133 -15.16 -10.60 -1.65
N SER A 134 -14.65 -11.50 -0.79
CA SER A 134 -15.16 -11.67 0.57
C SER A 134 -15.21 -10.32 1.31
N GLU A 135 -16.25 -10.09 2.11
CA GLU A 135 -16.30 -8.89 2.94
C GLU A 135 -15.09 -8.82 3.88
N GLN A 136 -14.69 -7.60 4.22
CA GLN A 136 -13.67 -7.34 5.24
C GLN A 136 -14.39 -7.03 6.54
N PRO A 137 -14.64 -8.02 7.42
CA PRO A 137 -15.42 -7.80 8.64
C PRO A 137 -14.68 -6.92 9.65
N VAL A 138 -13.36 -6.75 9.48
CA VAL A 138 -12.51 -5.94 10.35
C VAL A 138 -11.63 -5.08 9.47
N THR A 139 -11.64 -3.77 9.71
CA THR A 139 -10.75 -2.81 9.08
C THR A 139 -9.50 -2.57 9.93
N TYR A 140 -8.47 -1.96 9.34
CA TYR A 140 -7.30 -1.56 10.13
C TYR A 140 -7.64 -0.52 11.23
N LEU A 141 -8.66 0.32 11.01
CA LEU A 141 -9.14 1.25 12.03
C LEU A 141 -9.72 0.52 13.23
N ASP A 142 -10.48 -0.55 13.01
CA ASP A 142 -11.03 -1.39 14.08
C ASP A 142 -9.89 -2.08 14.85
N PHE A 143 -8.90 -2.61 14.13
CA PHE A 143 -7.70 -3.19 14.74
C PHE A 143 -6.93 -2.18 15.60
N ALA A 144 -6.72 -0.95 15.11
CA ALA A 144 -6.01 0.09 15.83
C ALA A 144 -6.74 0.54 17.10
N GLN A 145 -8.07 0.59 17.06
CA GLN A 145 -8.90 0.86 18.25
C GLN A 145 -8.81 -0.29 19.26
N TRP A 146 -9.00 -1.53 18.80
CA TRP A 146 -8.86 -2.72 19.64
C TRP A 146 -7.48 -2.79 20.32
N GLN A 147 -6.40 -2.54 19.58
CA GLN A 147 -5.05 -2.57 20.12
C GLN A 147 -4.86 -1.49 21.18
N ARG A 148 -5.39 -0.28 20.95
CA ARG A 148 -5.33 0.82 21.92
C ARG A 148 -6.06 0.46 23.21
N ASP A 149 -7.21 -0.20 23.12
CA ASP A 149 -7.98 -0.61 24.29
C ASP A 149 -7.31 -1.77 25.03
N LEU A 150 -6.72 -2.73 24.30
CA LEU A 150 -5.94 -3.83 24.87
C LEU A 150 -4.71 -3.34 25.62
N LEU A 151 -4.00 -2.34 25.08
CA LEU A 151 -2.78 -1.78 25.67
C LEU A 151 -3.09 -0.71 26.72
N ARG A 152 -3.95 -1.05 27.68
CA ARG A 152 -4.27 -0.22 28.85
C ARG A 152 -4.19 -1.04 30.13
N GLY A 153 -4.01 -0.34 31.25
CA GLY A 153 -4.06 -0.92 32.59
C GLY A 153 -3.10 -2.11 32.77
N PRO A 154 -3.55 -3.21 33.41
CA PRO A 154 -2.67 -4.32 33.78
C PRO A 154 -1.93 -4.98 32.62
N GLU A 155 -2.53 -5.05 31.43
CA GLU A 155 -1.88 -5.70 30.27
C GLU A 155 -0.72 -4.86 29.73
N LEU A 156 -0.86 -3.54 29.71
CA LEU A 156 0.23 -2.63 29.37
C LEU A 156 1.37 -2.77 30.38
N GLU A 157 1.07 -2.73 31.67
CA GLU A 157 2.07 -2.87 32.75
C GLU A 157 2.81 -4.20 32.68
N ARG A 158 2.09 -5.30 32.42
CA ARG A 158 2.67 -6.64 32.25
C ARG A 158 3.66 -6.68 31.09
N ARG A 159 3.30 -6.11 29.93
CA ARG A 159 4.16 -6.07 28.74
C ARG A 159 5.38 -5.18 28.95
N LEU A 160 5.20 -4.01 29.55
CA LEU A 160 6.31 -3.11 29.88
C LEU A 160 7.29 -3.80 30.83
N THR A 161 6.79 -4.40 31.91
CA THR A 161 7.62 -5.13 32.88
C THR A 161 8.43 -6.23 32.20
N TYR A 162 7.79 -7.00 31.32
CA TYR A 162 8.49 -8.04 30.56
C TYR A 162 9.62 -7.46 29.71
N TRP A 163 9.33 -6.47 28.85
CA TRP A 163 10.33 -5.92 27.93
C TRP A 163 11.46 -5.18 28.66
N THR A 164 11.15 -4.41 29.71
CA THR A 164 12.17 -3.76 30.55
C THR A 164 13.09 -4.77 31.22
N ARG A 165 12.57 -5.94 31.65
CA ARG A 165 13.39 -7.00 32.21
C ARG A 165 14.23 -7.72 31.14
N THR A 166 13.63 -8.05 30.00
CA THR A 166 14.28 -8.78 28.90
C THR A 166 15.43 -7.97 28.29
N LEU A 167 15.25 -6.65 28.14
CA LEU A 167 16.22 -5.75 27.53
C LEU A 167 17.19 -5.11 28.57
N ARG A 168 17.22 -5.63 29.81
CA ARG A 168 18.04 -5.07 30.89
C ARG A 168 19.54 -5.34 30.72
N GLU A 169 19.87 -6.55 30.27
CA GLU A 169 21.25 -6.96 30.04
C GLU A 169 21.69 -6.58 28.61
N PRO A 170 23.01 -6.46 28.34
CA PRO A 170 23.50 -6.21 26.99
C PRO A 170 22.92 -7.24 26.03
N LEU A 171 22.23 -6.75 24.99
CA LEU A 171 21.75 -7.64 23.94
C LEU A 171 22.96 -8.27 23.26
N PRO A 172 22.91 -9.58 22.94
CA PRO A 172 23.96 -10.21 22.18
C PRO A 172 24.16 -9.42 20.89
N THR A 173 25.39 -8.99 20.64
CA THR A 173 25.78 -8.40 19.36
C THR A 173 25.78 -9.49 18.31
N LEU A 174 25.23 -9.19 17.14
CA LEU A 174 25.45 -10.04 15.97
C LEU A 174 26.90 -9.81 15.54
N ASP A 175 27.72 -10.86 15.63
CA ASP A 175 29.08 -10.88 15.06
C ASP A 175 29.05 -10.80 13.52
#